data_AF-A0A7S4D0Y0-F1
#
_entry.id   AF-A0A7S4D0Y0-F1
#
_cell.length_a   1.000
_cell.length_b   1.000
_cell.length_c   1.000
_cell.angle_alpha   90.00
_cell.angle_beta   90.00
_cell.angle_gamma   90.00
#
_symmetry.space_group_name_H-M   'P 1'
#
loop_
_entity.id
_entity.type
_entity.pdbx_description
1 polymer ?
#
loop_
_entity_poly.entity_id
_entity_poly.type
_entity_poly.pdbx_seq_one_letter_code
_entity_poly.pdbx_strand_id
1 'polypeptide(L)'
;AARAAAFAARAAAFIRPMLLLIRPMLLLMRPVLLRLRPVLLLLRPMLLLIRLVLLRLQLLLLRLQLLLLRLRPMLLRTRCVLLRLRPLLLRLQPLLRLRPVLLLLRPVLLLIRRLLLLLRPLLLRLRRLLLLIQPLLLRLQPLLLIRRVLLRIRPMLLLIRPMLLLI
;
A
#
# COMPACT_ATOMS: atom_id res chain seq x y z
N ALA A 1 -51.77 -33.87 8.03
CA ALA A 1 -51.38 -33.79 6.60
C ALA A 1 -51.69 -32.42 5.98
N ALA A 2 -52.96 -31.98 5.89
CA ALA A 2 -53.35 -30.75 5.18
C ALA A 2 -52.70 -29.44 5.68
N ARG A 3 -52.57 -29.27 7.01
CA ARG A 3 -51.92 -28.07 7.60
C ARG A 3 -50.41 -28.00 7.31
N ALA A 4 -49.72 -29.14 7.33
CA ALA A 4 -48.31 -29.23 6.98
C ALA A 4 -48.09 -28.95 5.48
N ALA A 5 -48.98 -29.46 4.62
CA ALA A 5 -48.94 -29.19 3.18
C ALA A 5 -49.22 -27.71 2.85
N ALA A 6 -50.19 -27.08 3.54
CA ALA A 6 -50.48 -25.65 3.37
C ALA A 6 -49.33 -24.75 3.86
N PHE A 7 -48.66 -25.15 4.95
CA PHE A 7 -47.49 -24.47 5.45
C PHE A 7 -46.29 -24.61 4.51
N ALA A 8 -46.03 -25.81 4.00
CA ALA A 8 -45.01 -26.06 2.98
C ALA A 8 -45.28 -25.29 1.68
N ALA A 9 -46.54 -25.20 1.23
CA ALA A 9 -46.92 -24.44 0.05
C ALA A 9 -46.70 -22.93 0.22
N ARG A 10 -47.01 -22.37 1.40
CA ARG A 10 -46.72 -20.96 1.72
C ARG A 10 -45.22 -20.68 1.85
N ALA A 11 -44.48 -21.57 2.49
CA ALA A 11 -43.03 -21.49 2.57
C ALA A 11 -42.41 -21.53 1.16
N ALA A 12 -42.85 -22.47 0.31
CA ALA A 12 -42.39 -22.60 -1.07
C ALA A 12 -42.73 -21.38 -1.93
N ALA A 13 -43.91 -20.77 -1.75
CA ALA A 13 -44.30 -19.54 -2.45
C ALA A 13 -43.42 -18.33 -2.06
N PHE A 14 -42.95 -18.27 -0.82
CA PHE A 14 -42.03 -17.23 -0.36
C PHE A 14 -40.57 -17.49 -0.78
N ILE A 15 -40.13 -18.76 -0.75
CA ILE A 15 -38.74 -19.15 -1.02
C ILE A 15 -38.44 -19.21 -2.52
N ARG A 16 -39.37 -19.67 -3.37
CA ARG A 16 -39.17 -19.76 -4.83
C ARG A 16 -38.66 -18.47 -5.49
N PRO A 17 -39.29 -17.29 -5.28
CA PRO A 17 -38.84 -16.05 -5.91
C PRO A 17 -37.45 -15.62 -5.41
N MET A 18 -37.17 -15.79 -4.12
CA MET A 18 -35.82 -15.55 -3.56
C MET A 18 -34.78 -16.48 -4.18
N LEU A 19 -35.11 -17.75 -4.37
CA LEU A 19 -34.21 -18.74 -4.94
C LEU A 19 -33.97 -18.49 -6.43
N LEU A 20 -34.98 -18.04 -7.18
CA LEU A 20 -34.85 -17.58 -8.57
C LEU A 20 -33.91 -16.39 -8.72
N LEU A 21 -33.92 -15.45 -7.77
CA LEU A 21 -33.08 -14.25 -7.79
C LEU A 21 -31.60 -14.58 -7.47
N ILE A 22 -31.36 -15.57 -6.60
CA ILE A 22 -30.01 -15.90 -6.10
C ILE A 22 -29.34 -17.05 -6.85
N ARG A 23 -30.09 -17.98 -7.45
CA ARG A 23 -29.55 -19.08 -8.29
C ARG A 23 -28.56 -18.61 -9.35
N PRO A 24 -28.85 -17.59 -10.19
CA PRO A 24 -27.92 -17.14 -11.21
C PRO A 24 -26.64 -16.56 -10.59
N MET A 25 -26.75 -15.81 -9.49
CA MET A 25 -25.58 -15.33 -8.74
C MET A 25 -24.72 -16.47 -8.19
N LEU A 26 -25.35 -17.52 -7.63
CA LEU A 26 -24.63 -18.70 -7.12
C LEU A 26 -23.94 -19.49 -8.22
N LEU A 27 -24.58 -19.68 -9.38
CA LEU A 27 -24.01 -20.36 -10.53
C LEU A 27 -22.78 -19.63 -11.07
N LEU A 28 -22.82 -18.30 -11.13
CA LEU A 28 -21.68 -17.46 -11.52
C LEU A 28 -20.56 -17.48 -10.46
N MET A 29 -20.91 -17.55 -9.16
CA MET A 29 -19.94 -17.52 -8.06
C MET A 29 -19.28 -18.88 -7.79
N ARG A 30 -19.93 -19.99 -8.10
CA ARG A 30 -19.39 -21.34 -7.86
C ARG A 30 -18.01 -21.59 -8.51
N PRO A 31 -17.79 -21.32 -9.80
CA PRO A 31 -16.47 -21.49 -10.41
C PRO A 31 -15.44 -20.49 -9.85
N VAL A 32 -15.87 -19.28 -9.49
CA VAL A 32 -15.01 -18.26 -8.86
C VAL A 32 -14.52 -18.74 -7.49
N LEU A 33 -15.40 -19.28 -6.65
CA LEU A 33 -15.06 -19.81 -5.33
C LEU A 33 -14.11 -21.02 -5.40
N LEU A 34 -14.29 -21.91 -6.37
CA LEU A 34 -13.39 -23.05 -6.60
C LEU A 34 -11.98 -22.59 -6.98
N ARG A 35 -11.86 -21.59 -7.86
CA ARG A 35 -10.56 -21.00 -8.23
C ARG A 35 -9.92 -20.21 -7.09
N LEU A 36 -10.71 -19.65 -6.17
CA LEU A 36 -10.20 -18.87 -5.03
C LEU A 36 -9.66 -19.71 -3.89
N ARG A 37 -10.14 -20.94 -3.70
CA ARG A 37 -9.69 -21.83 -2.63
C ARG A 37 -8.15 -21.95 -2.52
N PRO A 38 -7.42 -22.27 -3.60
CA PRO A 38 -5.95 -22.32 -3.54
C PRO A 38 -5.32 -20.93 -3.32
N VAL A 39 -5.92 -19.87 -3.87
CA VAL A 39 -5.43 -18.50 -3.73
C VAL A 39 -5.53 -18.01 -2.27
N LEU A 40 -6.62 -18.36 -1.56
CA LEU A 40 -6.83 -18.03 -0.16
C LEU A 40 -5.82 -18.70 0.78
N LEU A 41 -5.37 -19.93 0.45
CA LEU A 41 -4.32 -20.62 1.21
C LEU A 41 -2.98 -19.89 1.12
N LEU A 42 -2.66 -19.34 -0.06
CA LEU A 42 -1.44 -18.55 -0.29
C LEU A 42 -1.55 -17.09 0.23
N LEU A 43 -2.75 -16.65 0.61
CA LEU A 43 -3.02 -15.27 1.01
C LEU A 43 -2.43 -14.93 2.38
N ARG A 44 -2.54 -15.85 3.34
CA ARG A 44 -2.04 -15.66 4.71
C ARG A 44 -0.52 -15.42 4.74
N PRO A 45 0.33 -16.23 4.09
CA PRO A 45 1.76 -15.94 4.03
C PRO A 45 2.07 -14.65 3.26
N MET A 46 1.33 -14.33 2.18
CA MET A 46 1.49 -13.06 1.48
C MET A 46 1.20 -11.84 2.37
N LEU A 47 0.09 -11.86 3.11
CA LEU A 47 -0.26 -10.76 4.01
C LEU A 47 0.77 -10.58 5.14
N LEU A 48 1.31 -11.68 5.68
CA LEU A 48 2.39 -11.62 6.65
C LEU A 48 3.65 -10.98 6.07
N LEU A 49 4.01 -11.35 4.84
CA LEU A 49 5.16 -10.78 4.14
C LEU A 49 4.97 -9.29 3.87
N ILE A 50 3.80 -8.87 3.41
CA ILE A 50 3.46 -7.44 3.22
C ILE A 50 3.58 -6.69 4.56
N ARG A 51 3.03 -7.25 5.65
CA ARG A 51 3.11 -6.62 6.99
C ARG A 51 4.56 -6.43 7.44
N LEU A 52 5.40 -7.45 7.24
CA LEU A 52 6.82 -7.39 7.60
C LEU A 52 7.57 -6.33 6.76
N VAL A 53 7.27 -6.25 5.46
CA VAL A 53 7.84 -5.23 4.55
C VAL A 53 7.41 -3.83 4.96
N LEU A 54 6.12 -3.62 5.28
CA LEU A 54 5.62 -2.33 5.78
C LEU A 54 6.31 -1.90 7.07
N LEU A 55 6.46 -2.82 8.02
CA LEU A 55 7.14 -2.52 9.30
C LEU A 55 8.61 -2.14 9.08
N ARG A 56 9.31 -2.84 8.17
CA ARG A 56 10.68 -2.46 7.78
C ARG A 56 10.73 -1.10 7.11
N LEU A 57 9.74 -0.76 6.29
CA LEU A 57 9.64 0.53 5.61
C LEU A 57 9.41 1.66 6.62
N GLN A 58 8.51 1.47 7.58
CA GLN A 58 8.28 2.41 8.69
C GLN A 58 9.56 2.67 9.50
N LEU A 59 10.28 1.60 9.88
CA LEU A 59 11.54 1.74 10.61
C LEU A 59 12.59 2.51 9.78
N LEU A 60 12.66 2.27 8.47
CA LEU A 60 13.59 2.95 7.58
C LEU A 60 13.24 4.45 7.45
N LEU A 61 11.95 4.77 7.32
CA LEU A 61 11.47 6.16 7.30
C LEU A 61 11.82 6.88 8.59
N LEU A 62 11.62 6.24 9.75
CA LEU A 62 12.00 6.79 11.05
C LEU A 62 13.51 7.08 11.12
N ARG A 63 14.34 6.13 10.68
CA ARG A 63 15.80 6.32 10.61
C ARG A 63 16.19 7.47 9.68
N LEU A 64 15.52 7.60 8.54
CA LEU A 64 15.76 8.69 7.60
C LEU A 64 15.35 10.05 8.18
N GLN A 65 14.20 10.12 8.87
CA GLN A 65 13.77 11.33 9.58
C GLN A 65 14.77 11.73 10.66
N LEU A 66 15.23 10.78 11.47
CA LEU A 66 16.22 11.04 12.52
C LEU A 66 17.57 11.48 11.94
N LEU A 67 18.00 10.88 10.83
CA LEU A 67 19.18 11.32 10.10
C LEU A 67 19.02 12.74 9.56
N LEU A 68 17.89 13.07 8.94
CA LEU A 68 17.60 14.42 8.45
C LEU A 68 17.59 15.45 9.59
N LEU A 69 17.04 15.09 10.75
CA LEU A 69 17.05 15.94 11.93
C LEU A 69 18.49 16.23 12.40
N ARG A 70 19.33 15.18 12.47
CA ARG A 70 20.77 15.32 12.80
C ARG A 70 21.54 16.14 11.77
N LEU A 71 21.16 16.07 10.50
CA LEU A 71 21.82 16.80 9.41
C LEU A 71 21.30 18.25 9.25
N ARG A 72 20.13 18.57 9.79
CA ARG A 72 19.51 19.90 9.75
C ARG A 72 20.45 21.04 10.17
N PRO A 73 21.18 20.99 11.31
CA PRO A 73 22.12 22.04 11.68
C PRO A 73 23.26 22.20 10.65
N MET A 74 23.76 21.08 10.09
CA MET A 74 24.76 21.12 9.03
C MET A 74 24.21 21.82 7.78
N LEU A 75 23.00 21.46 7.34
CA LEU A 75 22.34 22.09 6.19
C LEU A 75 22.13 23.60 6.39
N LEU A 76 21.72 24.01 7.59
CA LEU A 76 21.58 25.44 7.95
C LEU A 76 22.92 26.16 7.86
N ARG A 77 23.98 25.59 8.45
CA ARG A 77 25.34 26.16 8.35
C ARG A 77 25.79 26.30 6.90
N THR A 78 25.53 25.28 6.08
CA THR A 78 25.85 25.26 4.66
C THR A 78 25.13 26.38 3.91
N ARG A 79 23.83 26.56 4.20
CA ARG A 79 23.00 27.64 3.65
C ARG A 79 23.55 29.03 4.05
N CYS A 80 23.94 29.21 5.32
CA CYS A 80 24.55 30.45 5.78
C CYS A 80 25.86 30.78 5.06
N VAL A 81 26.73 29.78 4.86
CA VAL A 81 27.98 29.96 4.09
C VAL A 81 27.68 30.35 2.64
N LEU A 82 26.75 29.67 1.97
CA LEU A 82 26.32 30.00 0.61
C LEU A 82 25.78 31.43 0.50
N LEU A 83 24.96 31.87 1.47
CA LEU A 83 24.45 33.24 1.51
C LEU A 83 25.57 34.28 1.66
N ARG A 84 26.57 34.01 2.49
CA ARG A 84 27.77 34.87 2.64
C ARG A 84 28.63 34.91 1.38
N LEU A 85 28.71 33.81 0.63
CA LEU A 85 29.47 33.74 -0.62
C LEU A 85 28.75 34.38 -1.82
N ARG A 86 27.42 34.51 -1.78
CA ARG A 86 26.61 35.07 -2.86
C ARG A 86 27.05 36.48 -3.32
N PRO A 87 27.29 37.48 -2.44
CA PRO A 87 27.79 38.79 -2.86
C PRO A 87 29.21 38.74 -3.44
N LEU A 88 30.08 37.86 -2.92
CA LEU A 88 31.43 37.65 -3.47
C LEU A 88 31.37 37.07 -4.89
N LEU A 89 30.46 36.12 -5.14
CA LEU A 89 30.19 35.56 -6.45
C LEU A 89 29.77 36.62 -7.47
N LEU A 90 28.82 37.50 -7.09
CA LEU A 90 28.34 38.59 -7.96
C LEU A 90 29.44 39.60 -8.29
N ARG A 91 30.32 39.93 -7.32
CA ARG A 91 31.46 40.83 -7.56
C ARG A 91 32.56 40.23 -8.45
N LEU A 92 32.77 38.92 -8.37
CA LEU A 92 33.83 38.23 -9.12
C LEU A 92 33.37 37.72 -10.49
N GLN A 93 32.06 37.68 -10.74
CA GLN A 93 31.45 37.30 -12.03
C GLN A 93 32.01 38.07 -13.25
N PRO A 94 32.21 39.40 -13.19
CA PRO A 94 32.82 40.14 -14.31
C PRO A 94 34.34 39.96 -14.44
N LEU A 95 35.04 39.39 -13.44
CA LEU A 95 36.51 39.41 -13.36
C LEU A 95 37.23 38.14 -13.87
N LEU A 96 36.54 37.15 -14.46
CA LEU A 96 37.10 35.84 -14.90
C LEU A 96 37.92 35.06 -13.83
N ARG A 97 38.05 35.55 -12.59
CA ARG A 97 38.76 34.91 -11.48
C ARG A 97 37.88 33.90 -10.76
N LEU A 98 37.58 32.78 -11.43
CA LEU A 98 36.77 31.69 -10.87
C LEU A 98 37.53 30.80 -9.87
N ARG A 99 38.87 30.76 -9.95
CA ARG A 99 39.73 29.94 -9.07
C ARG A 99 39.52 30.18 -7.56
N PRO A 100 39.55 31.43 -7.05
CA PRO A 100 39.32 31.70 -5.63
C PRO A 100 37.88 31.36 -5.20
N VAL A 101 36.90 31.56 -6.07
CA VAL A 101 35.49 31.21 -5.81
C VAL A 101 35.32 29.69 -5.65
N LEU A 102 35.93 28.91 -6.55
CA LEU A 102 35.91 27.45 -6.49
C LEU A 102 36.56 26.92 -5.20
N LEU A 103 37.66 27.52 -4.75
CA LEU A 103 38.30 27.17 -3.48
C LEU A 103 37.39 27.42 -2.27
N LEU A 104 36.66 28.54 -2.26
CA LEU A 104 35.71 28.89 -1.20
C LEU A 104 34.46 27.97 -1.18
N LEU A 105 34.01 27.50 -2.35
CA LEU A 105 32.87 26.58 -2.47
C LEU A 105 33.23 25.12 -2.21
N ARG A 106 34.50 24.72 -2.39
CA ARG A 106 34.98 23.35 -2.19
C ARG A 106 34.55 22.71 -0.86
N PRO A 107 34.70 23.36 0.32
CA PRO A 107 34.25 22.78 1.58
C PRO A 107 32.73 22.59 1.65
N VAL A 108 31.95 23.51 1.06
CA VAL A 108 30.48 23.40 0.99
C VAL A 108 30.07 22.21 0.12
N LEU A 109 30.67 22.07 -1.07
CA LEU A 109 30.45 20.94 -1.98
C LEU A 109 30.82 19.59 -1.35
N LEU A 110 31.94 19.51 -0.63
CA LEU A 110 32.35 18.31 0.10
C LEU A 110 31.35 17.91 1.18
N LEU A 111 30.81 18.89 1.91
CA LEU A 111 29.85 18.66 2.97
C LEU A 111 28.51 18.19 2.40
N ILE A 112 28.02 18.81 1.32
CA ILE A 112 26.83 18.35 0.58
C ILE A 112 27.02 16.93 0.06
N ARG A 113 28.20 16.62 -0.51
CA ARG A 113 28.53 15.28 -1.01
C ARG A 113 28.49 14.23 0.10
N ARG A 114 29.06 14.53 1.28
CA ARG A 114 28.98 13.65 2.46
C ARG A 114 27.53 13.43 2.89
N LEU A 115 26.72 14.48 2.90
CA LEU A 115 25.30 14.43 3.26
C LEU A 115 24.51 13.52 2.32
N LEU A 116 24.74 13.64 1.02
CA LEU A 116 24.15 12.77 -0.01
C LEU A 116 24.60 11.31 0.15
N LEU A 117 25.88 11.08 0.43
CA LEU A 117 26.41 9.72 0.66
C LEU A 117 25.76 9.04 1.87
N LEU A 118 25.45 9.79 2.93
CA LEU A 118 24.75 9.27 4.12
C LEU A 118 23.28 8.91 3.83
N LEU A 119 22.59 9.71 3.00
CA LEU A 119 21.18 9.49 2.66
C LEU A 119 20.97 8.40 1.60
N ARG A 120 21.89 8.30 0.62
CA ARG A 120 21.80 7.38 -0.53
C ARG A 120 21.46 5.93 -0.16
N PRO A 121 22.13 5.26 0.79
CA PRO A 121 21.83 3.87 1.12
C PRO A 121 20.42 3.68 1.69
N LEU A 122 19.93 4.63 2.49
CA LEU A 122 18.57 4.58 3.04
C LEU A 122 17.53 4.74 1.92
N LEU A 123 17.73 5.70 1.01
CA LEU A 123 16.83 5.92 -0.13
C LEU A 123 16.80 4.71 -1.08
N LEU A 124 17.96 4.10 -1.36
CA LEU A 124 18.03 2.88 -2.17
C LEU A 124 17.28 1.71 -1.51
N ARG A 125 17.44 1.54 -0.19
CA ARG A 125 16.75 0.49 0.56
C ARG A 125 15.24 0.74 0.60
N LEU A 126 14.80 2.00 0.69
CA LEU A 126 13.38 2.37 0.64
C LEU A 126 12.79 2.01 -0.72
N ARG A 127 13.49 2.39 -1.80
CA ARG A 127 13.09 2.07 -3.17
C ARG A 127 12.94 0.57 -3.38
N ARG A 128 13.91 -0.23 -2.90
CA ARG A 128 13.84 -1.70 -2.99
C ARG A 128 12.63 -2.28 -2.27
N LEU A 129 12.34 -1.81 -1.05
CA LEU A 129 11.16 -2.27 -0.30
C LEU A 129 9.85 -1.89 -0.99
N LEU A 130 9.79 -0.70 -1.58
CA LEU A 130 8.61 -0.21 -2.29
C LEU A 130 8.37 -1.01 -3.60
N LEU A 131 9.43 -1.32 -4.33
CA LEU A 131 9.38 -2.21 -5.50
C LEU A 131 8.95 -3.63 -5.14
N LEU A 132 9.32 -4.11 -3.95
CA LEU A 132 8.93 -5.44 -3.48
C LEU A 132 7.45 -5.50 -3.09
N ILE A 133 6.90 -4.42 -2.51
CA ILE A 133 5.50 -4.42 -2.02
C ILE A 133 4.46 -4.16 -3.12
N GLN A 134 4.81 -3.37 -4.12
CA GLN A 134 3.91 -3.01 -5.23
C GLN A 134 3.28 -4.23 -5.94
N PRO A 135 4.03 -5.25 -6.39
CA PRO A 135 3.44 -6.41 -7.04
C PRO A 135 2.58 -7.26 -6.09
N LEU A 136 2.91 -7.29 -4.80
CA LEU A 136 2.11 -8.02 -3.80
C LEU A 136 0.74 -7.36 -3.59
N LEU A 137 0.71 -6.03 -3.54
CA LEU A 137 -0.54 -5.27 -3.42
C LEU A 137 -1.42 -5.44 -4.67
N LEU A 138 -0.81 -5.38 -5.87
CA LEU A 138 -1.53 -5.61 -7.13
C LEU A 138 -2.16 -7.01 -7.19
N ARG A 139 -1.43 -8.05 -6.74
CA ARG A 139 -1.96 -9.42 -6.67
C ARG A 139 -3.13 -9.58 -5.70
N LEU A 140 -3.21 -8.76 -4.65
CA LEU A 140 -4.30 -8.81 -3.66
C LEU A 140 -5.53 -8.00 -4.06
N GLN A 141 -5.39 -7.01 -4.94
CA GLN A 141 -6.48 -6.14 -5.38
C GLN A 141 -7.73 -6.89 -5.90
N PRO A 142 -7.62 -7.90 -6.79
CA PRO A 142 -8.81 -8.65 -7.24
C PRO A 142 -9.50 -9.43 -6.11
N LEU A 143 -8.74 -9.92 -5.13
CA LEU A 143 -9.29 -10.65 -3.98
C LEU A 143 -10.11 -9.73 -3.06
N LEU A 144 -9.70 -8.48 -2.90
CA LEU A 144 -10.45 -7.48 -2.15
C LEU A 144 -11.79 -7.15 -2.80
N LEU A 145 -11.83 -7.08 -4.13
CA LEU A 145 -13.07 -6.88 -4.89
C LEU A 145 -14.01 -8.06 -4.71
N ILE A 146 -13.51 -9.30 -4.82
CA ILE A 146 -14.34 -10.49 -4.64
C ILE A 146 -14.87 -10.60 -3.20
N ARG A 147 -14.04 -10.27 -2.20
CA ARG A 147 -14.47 -10.21 -0.80
C ARG A 147 -15.63 -9.23 -0.61
N ARG A 148 -15.62 -8.06 -1.26
CA ARG A 148 -16.74 -7.10 -1.20
C ARG A 148 -18.03 -7.68 -1.79
N VAL A 149 -17.94 -8.36 -2.92
CA VAL A 149 -19.10 -9.01 -3.53
C VAL A 149 -19.65 -10.13 -2.66
N LEU A 150 -18.77 -10.96 -2.07
CA LEU A 150 -19.17 -12.02 -1.16
C LEU A 150 -19.89 -11.46 0.08
N LEU A 151 -19.40 -10.36 0.66
CA LEU A 151 -20.02 -9.69 1.80
C LEU A 151 -21.42 -9.15 1.48
N ARG A 152 -21.65 -8.72 0.23
CA ARG A 152 -22.97 -8.24 -0.23
C ARG A 152 -24.00 -9.37 -0.36
N ILE A 153 -23.56 -10.57 -0.76
CA ILE A 153 -24.45 -11.74 -0.97
C ILE A 153 -24.67 -12.54 0.33
N ARG A 154 -23.71 -12.52 1.25
CA ARG A 154 -23.77 -13.22 2.54
C ARG A 154 -25.07 -13.02 3.34
N PRO A 155 -25.65 -11.81 3.49
CA PRO A 155 -26.90 -11.64 4.25
C PRO A 155 -28.10 -12.32 3.58
N MET A 156 -28.20 -12.27 2.26
CA MET A 156 -29.27 -12.98 1.51
C MET A 156 -29.17 -14.49 1.69
N LEU A 157 -27.94 -15.01 1.71
CA LEU A 157 -27.65 -16.43 1.89
C LEU A 157 -27.95 -16.91 3.32
N LEU A 158 -27.70 -16.05 4.32
CA LEU A 158 -28.04 -16.31 5.73
C LEU A 158 -29.56 -16.33 5.97
N LEU A 159 -30.31 -15.49 5.26
CA LEU A 159 -31.77 -15.39 5.41
C LEU A 159 -32.50 -16.61 4.84
N ILE A 160 -31.99 -17.17 3.73
CA ILE A 160 -32.61 -18.32 3.05
C ILE A 160 -32.20 -19.66 3.65
N ARG A 161 -31.00 -19.75 4.25
CA ARG A 161 -30.48 -20.98 4.86
C ARG A 161 -31.43 -21.64 5.87
N PRO A 162 -32.02 -20.93 6.85
CA PRO A 162 -32.98 -21.53 7.78
C PRO A 162 -34.29 -21.92 7.09
N MET A 163 -34.73 -21.16 6.07
CA MET A 163 -35.95 -21.45 5.31
C MET A 163 -35.84 -22.73 4.46
N LEU A 164 -34.64 -23.02 3.93
CA LEU A 164 -34.33 -24.25 3.20
C LEU A 164 -34.24 -25.48 4.11
N LEU A 165 -33.92 -25.31 5.39
CA LEU A 165 -33.86 -26.39 6.39
C LEU A 165 -35.23 -26.74 6.97
N LEU A 166 -36.23 -25.90 6.71
CA LEU A 166 -37.58 -25.98 7.26
C LEU A 166 -38.57 -26.67 6.30
N ILE A 167 -38.10 -26.98 5.08
CA ILE A 167 -38.75 -27.83 4.07
C ILE A 167 -38.11 -29.22 4.15
#